data_AF-H5WVP2-F1
#
_entry.id   AF-H5WVP2-F1
#
_cell.length_a   1.000
_cell.length_b   1.000
_cell.length_c   1.000
_cell.angle_alpha   90.00
_cell.angle_beta   90.00
_cell.angle_gamma   90.00
#
_symmetry.space_group_name_H-M   'P 1'
#
loop_
_entity.id
_entity.type
_entity.pdbx_description
1 polymer ?
#
loop_
_entity_poly.entity_id
_entity_poly.type
_entity_poly.pdbx_seq_one_letter_code
_entity_poly.pdbx_strand_id
1 'polypeptide(L)'
;MSLTYTVRSGDTLSQIAARQGVSADALMRANGMNPALADGRVTTNPADPDRLMPGQRLSIPTATPGLERDVTVQPGDTLSGLASRWGVSLESVLAANPQFDAARMDGVANNSRGARGTWDPDSLRVGDVIHRPAGGTAPTAPGGGTTPTPPGGGGAGGSGSNAILNGMDTTGASARTARQDGLGAGVQASRTMARTDERRVMAHADLFNEMGAKYKLPPAVLAGIASRESRGGNALDRNGYGDGGHGFGIMQVDDRNGFAVKTAGGPAGRAHIDQAASILRSKLDAVQRQYPKLSEQDQLRLAVSRYNGGSGVPGNFDRGTTGGDYSADVIARSQYYASQWPGGAAQGAGAAPAGGGGAAAAQGAGLPNTSGMSEAQKFDLYAGQVQAHGDAAARNDLAAGQRVIVGLRVDTAVNANGGQGRYDDRMVLLWKDANGTKHVREYSANTEPSSRYYDKGYGADINGDGRKELGRLQEGSLRYSVGHSAHLGDVLRPQQAYAVTRDTNHDNQIGAGDKTSRSGSDYLFHAGGRSMTGSAGCQTLAPGDFQDFWSALGGQRDFSYVLMNVTPGR
;
A
#
# COMPACT_ATOMS: atom_id res chain seq x y z
N MET A 1 -8.79 -13.52 41.90
CA MET A 1 -8.92 -12.21 42.59
C MET A 1 -9.53 -11.24 41.59
N SER A 2 -10.68 -10.64 41.89
CA SER A 2 -11.30 -9.62 41.03
C SER A 2 -10.51 -8.33 41.15
N LEU A 3 -9.85 -7.89 40.07
CA LEU A 3 -9.17 -6.61 40.06
C LEU A 3 -10.23 -5.50 40.14
N THR A 4 -10.06 -4.51 40.99
CA THR A 4 -11.06 -3.43 41.17
C THR A 4 -10.44 -2.10 40.78
N TYR A 5 -11.13 -1.32 39.96
CA TYR A 5 -10.72 0.02 39.55
C TYR A 5 -11.57 1.06 40.28
N THR A 6 -10.93 2.09 40.82
CA THR A 6 -11.65 3.22 41.44
C THR A 6 -11.68 4.37 40.44
N VAL A 7 -12.87 4.72 39.98
CA VAL A 7 -13.14 5.82 39.03
C VAL A 7 -12.58 7.12 39.57
N ARG A 8 -11.91 7.89 38.71
CA ARG A 8 -11.38 9.22 39.01
C ARG A 8 -12.17 10.28 38.25
N SER A 9 -12.05 11.53 38.70
CA SER A 9 -12.67 12.67 38.01
C SER A 9 -12.21 12.74 36.55
N GLY A 10 -13.17 12.73 35.64
CA GLY A 10 -12.93 12.81 34.20
C GLY A 10 -12.65 11.47 33.51
N ASP A 11 -12.67 10.35 34.23
CA ASP A 11 -12.65 9.04 33.58
C ASP A 11 -13.96 8.79 32.83
N THR A 12 -13.86 8.18 31.65
CA THR A 12 -15.00 7.55 30.97
C THR A 12 -14.86 6.04 30.99
N LEU A 13 -15.98 5.31 30.85
CA LEU A 13 -15.96 3.86 30.91
C LEU A 13 -15.07 3.26 29.80
N SER A 14 -15.12 3.83 28.60
CA SER A 14 -14.27 3.43 27.47
C SER A 14 -12.77 3.64 27.73
N GLN A 15 -12.41 4.73 28.42
CA GLN A 15 -11.01 4.98 28.79
C GLN A 15 -10.52 4.03 29.88
N ILE A 16 -11.36 3.74 30.88
CA ILE A 16 -11.04 2.75 31.91
C ILE A 16 -10.87 1.37 31.26
N ALA A 17 -11.81 0.96 30.41
CA ALA A 17 -11.76 -0.30 29.69
C ALA A 17 -10.47 -0.44 28.87
N ALA A 18 -10.12 0.56 28.07
CA ALA A 18 -8.89 0.59 27.30
C ALA A 18 -7.63 0.50 28.17
N ARG A 19 -7.57 1.25 29.29
CA ARG A 19 -6.44 1.20 30.23
C ARG A 19 -6.31 -0.14 30.94
N GLN A 20 -7.42 -0.82 31.18
CA GLN A 20 -7.46 -2.11 31.84
C GLN A 20 -7.38 -3.29 30.85
N GLY A 21 -7.28 -3.03 29.54
CA GLY A 21 -7.18 -4.06 28.51
C GLY A 21 -8.44 -4.92 28.36
N VAL A 22 -9.62 -4.38 28.69
CA VAL A 22 -10.92 -5.05 28.56
C VAL A 22 -11.82 -4.26 27.62
N SER A 23 -12.83 -4.91 27.02
CA SER A 23 -13.83 -4.18 26.22
C SER A 23 -14.74 -3.34 27.14
N ALA A 24 -15.21 -2.20 26.63
CA ALA A 24 -16.17 -1.36 27.35
C ALA A 24 -17.45 -2.17 27.69
N ASP A 25 -17.91 -3.02 26.77
CA ASP A 25 -19.07 -3.88 26.98
C ASP A 25 -18.85 -4.94 28.06
N ALA A 26 -17.68 -5.58 28.10
CA ALA A 26 -17.37 -6.54 29.16
C ALA A 26 -17.29 -5.84 30.52
N LEU A 27 -16.69 -4.64 30.55
CA LEU A 27 -16.64 -3.82 31.76
C LEU A 27 -18.05 -3.39 32.20
N MET A 28 -18.92 -2.98 31.29
CA MET A 28 -20.32 -2.65 31.59
C MET A 28 -21.08 -3.86 32.15
N ARG A 29 -21.00 -5.01 31.47
CA ARG A 29 -21.67 -6.25 31.90
C ARG A 29 -21.20 -6.73 33.26
N ALA A 30 -19.89 -6.69 33.51
CA ALA A 30 -19.30 -7.07 34.79
C ALA A 30 -19.73 -6.16 35.96
N ASN A 31 -20.23 -4.95 35.65
CA ASN A 31 -20.67 -3.96 36.61
C ASN A 31 -22.19 -3.70 36.55
N GLY A 32 -22.96 -4.56 35.86
CA GLY A 32 -24.42 -4.46 35.79
C GLY A 32 -24.95 -3.23 35.05
N MET A 33 -24.14 -2.62 34.18
CA MET A 33 -24.51 -1.44 33.39
C MET A 33 -25.18 -1.84 32.07
N ASN A 34 -26.07 -0.99 31.58
CA ASN A 34 -26.84 -1.22 30.36
C ASN A 34 -26.24 -0.42 29.18
N PRO A 35 -25.65 -1.10 28.17
CA PRO A 35 -25.07 -0.42 27.00
C PRO A 35 -26.06 0.43 26.20
N ALA A 36 -27.36 0.12 26.24
CA ALA A 36 -28.37 0.91 25.55
C ALA A 36 -28.55 2.33 26.12
N LEU A 37 -27.98 2.60 27.31
CA LEU A 37 -27.98 3.91 27.95
C LEU A 37 -26.71 4.71 27.67
N ALA A 38 -25.72 4.14 26.97
CA ALA A 38 -24.49 4.83 26.54
C ALA A 38 -24.74 5.76 25.33
N ASP A 39 -25.75 6.63 25.42
CA ASP A 39 -26.19 7.51 24.33
C ASP A 39 -25.58 8.92 24.42
N GLY A 40 -24.63 9.14 25.34
CA GLY A 40 -23.99 10.42 25.59
C GLY A 40 -24.81 11.36 26.47
N ARG A 41 -25.99 10.94 26.95
CA ARG A 41 -26.78 11.72 27.92
C ARG A 41 -26.58 11.12 29.31
N VAL A 42 -26.05 11.94 30.22
CA VAL A 42 -25.93 11.54 31.63
C VAL A 42 -27.32 11.56 32.27
N THR A 43 -27.88 10.39 32.54
CA THR A 43 -29.17 10.24 33.23
C THR A 43 -28.97 9.99 34.74
N THR A 44 -30.07 9.94 35.50
CA THR A 44 -30.03 9.53 36.92
C THR A 44 -30.07 8.01 37.10
N ASN A 45 -30.09 7.23 36.01
CA ASN A 45 -30.14 5.77 36.08
C ASN A 45 -28.79 5.24 36.60
N PRO A 46 -28.75 4.43 37.67
CA PRO A 46 -27.49 3.87 38.19
C PRO A 46 -26.84 2.84 37.26
N ALA A 47 -27.57 2.29 36.28
CA ALA A 47 -27.03 1.38 35.26
C ALA A 47 -26.52 2.13 34.01
N ASP A 48 -26.55 3.46 34.01
CA ASP A 48 -26.06 4.30 32.91
C ASP A 48 -24.52 4.35 32.92
N PRO A 49 -23.85 3.88 31.85
CA PRO A 49 -22.40 3.83 31.75
C PRO A 49 -21.73 5.20 31.56
N ASP A 50 -22.47 6.24 31.15
CA ASP A 50 -21.97 7.62 31.03
C ASP A 50 -22.04 8.37 32.36
N ARG A 51 -22.61 7.74 33.40
CA ARG A 51 -22.77 8.30 34.75
C ARG A 51 -21.76 7.73 35.75
N LEU A 52 -20.47 7.81 35.42
CA LEU A 52 -19.40 7.40 36.33
C LEU A 52 -19.13 8.45 37.41
N MET A 53 -19.12 8.03 38.68
CA MET A 53 -18.85 8.91 39.81
C MET A 53 -17.42 8.74 40.33
N PRO A 54 -16.66 9.83 40.58
CA PRO A 54 -15.36 9.73 41.23
C PRO A 54 -15.47 8.98 42.57
N GLY A 55 -14.63 7.97 42.76
CA GLY A 55 -14.67 7.07 43.92
C GLY A 55 -15.52 5.81 43.72
N GLN A 56 -16.33 5.72 42.65
CA GLN A 56 -17.06 4.50 42.29
C GLN A 56 -16.08 3.38 42.01
N ARG A 57 -16.34 2.19 42.55
CA ARG A 57 -15.52 1.00 42.33
C ARG A 57 -16.14 0.14 41.24
N LEU A 58 -15.40 -0.04 40.16
CA LEU A 58 -15.74 -0.97 39.09
C LEU A 58 -14.98 -2.27 39.30
N SER A 59 -15.71 -3.36 39.32
CA SER A 59 -15.14 -4.70 39.21
C SER A 59 -14.60 -4.84 37.80
N ILE A 60 -13.27 -4.83 37.67
CA ILE A 60 -12.64 -5.11 36.39
C ILE A 60 -12.79 -6.62 36.21
N PRO A 61 -13.55 -7.08 35.19
CA PRO A 61 -13.60 -8.50 34.92
C PRO A 61 -12.16 -8.95 34.73
N THR A 62 -11.72 -9.96 35.50
CA THR A 62 -10.33 -10.40 35.51
C THR A 62 -9.93 -10.61 34.06
N ALA A 63 -9.12 -9.69 33.55
CA ALA A 63 -8.69 -9.68 32.18
C ALA A 63 -7.72 -10.86 32.07
N THR A 64 -8.23 -12.04 31.78
CA THR A 64 -7.39 -13.12 31.29
C THR A 64 -7.05 -12.71 29.86
N PRO A 65 -5.79 -12.34 29.54
CA PRO A 65 -5.41 -12.06 28.17
C PRO A 65 -5.57 -13.37 27.41
N GLY A 66 -6.68 -13.58 26.70
CA GLY A 66 -6.95 -14.93 26.19
C GLY A 66 -8.38 -15.44 26.17
N LEU A 67 -9.29 -14.91 27.00
CA LEU A 67 -10.54 -15.61 27.29
C LEU A 67 -11.79 -14.73 27.16
N GLU A 68 -12.00 -14.16 25.97
CA GLU A 68 -13.34 -14.15 25.39
C GLU A 68 -13.35 -15.34 24.42
N ARG A 69 -14.03 -16.44 24.78
CA ARG A 69 -14.12 -17.60 23.88
C ARG A 69 -14.93 -17.27 22.64
N ASP A 70 -15.87 -16.35 22.72
CA ASP A 70 -16.76 -15.95 21.63
C ASP A 70 -16.87 -14.41 21.58
N VAL A 71 -16.74 -13.81 20.39
CA VAL A 71 -16.94 -12.37 20.15
C VAL A 71 -18.07 -12.16 19.17
N THR A 72 -19.01 -11.27 19.51
CA THR A 72 -20.06 -10.82 18.59
C THR A 72 -19.53 -9.71 17.69
N VAL A 73 -19.54 -9.93 16.38
CA VAL A 73 -19.07 -9.01 15.34
C VAL A 73 -19.79 -7.67 15.43
N GLN A 74 -19.00 -6.59 15.42
CA GLN A 74 -19.45 -5.21 15.33
C GLN A 74 -19.16 -4.60 13.94
N PRO A 75 -19.75 -3.44 13.60
CA PRO A 75 -19.45 -2.77 12.35
C PRO A 75 -17.95 -2.47 12.22
N GLY A 76 -17.32 -2.99 11.16
CA GLY A 76 -15.88 -2.81 10.90
C GLY A 76 -14.97 -3.88 11.51
N ASP A 77 -15.51 -4.86 12.24
CA ASP A 77 -14.74 -6.06 12.61
C ASP A 77 -14.47 -6.92 11.36
N THR A 78 -13.28 -7.48 11.31
CA THR A 78 -12.88 -8.51 10.33
C THR A 78 -12.27 -9.70 11.08
N LEU A 79 -12.33 -10.90 10.52
CA LEU A 79 -11.70 -12.08 11.16
C LEU A 79 -10.18 -11.87 11.33
N SER A 80 -9.55 -11.17 10.39
CA SER A 80 -8.13 -10.79 10.43
C SER A 80 -7.81 -9.75 11.52
N GLY A 81 -8.71 -8.77 11.73
CA GLY A 81 -8.63 -7.80 12.82
C GLY A 81 -8.83 -8.47 14.18
N LEU A 82 -9.77 -9.41 14.28
CA LEU A 82 -9.99 -10.22 15.49
C LEU A 82 -8.80 -11.14 15.79
N ALA A 83 -8.24 -11.81 14.80
CA ALA A 83 -7.05 -12.65 14.93
C ALA A 83 -5.84 -11.84 15.43
N SER A 84 -5.60 -10.67 14.83
CA SER A 84 -4.55 -9.74 15.25
C SER A 84 -4.77 -9.26 16.68
N ARG A 85 -6.01 -8.92 17.04
CA ARG A 85 -6.39 -8.53 18.40
C ARG A 85 -6.17 -9.65 19.42
N TRP A 86 -6.33 -10.90 19.00
CA TRP A 86 -6.15 -12.08 19.85
C TRP A 86 -4.72 -12.63 19.87
N GLY A 87 -3.82 -12.10 19.02
CA GLY A 87 -2.44 -12.58 18.91
C GLY A 87 -2.34 -14.03 18.45
N VAL A 88 -3.29 -14.48 17.63
CA VAL A 88 -3.35 -15.83 17.06
C VAL A 88 -3.42 -15.74 15.54
N SER A 89 -3.11 -16.82 14.81
CA SER A 89 -3.18 -16.79 13.34
C SER A 89 -4.63 -16.74 12.88
N LEU A 90 -4.89 -16.04 11.76
CA LEU A 90 -6.20 -16.04 11.11
C LEU A 90 -6.66 -17.48 10.79
N GLU A 91 -5.73 -18.36 10.43
CA GLU A 91 -5.97 -19.77 10.19
C GLU A 91 -6.50 -20.50 11.44
N SER A 92 -5.93 -20.23 12.62
CA SER A 92 -6.44 -20.78 13.87
C SER A 92 -7.85 -20.26 14.20
N VAL A 93 -8.14 -18.99 13.87
CA VAL A 93 -9.49 -18.41 14.04
C VAL A 93 -10.49 -19.07 13.11
N LEU A 94 -10.14 -19.28 11.84
CA LEU A 94 -11.00 -19.99 10.89
C LEU A 94 -11.24 -21.45 11.30
N ALA A 95 -10.20 -22.14 11.79
CA ALA A 95 -10.32 -23.51 12.29
C ALA A 95 -11.22 -23.62 13.53
N ALA A 96 -11.25 -22.59 14.37
CA ALA A 96 -12.15 -22.51 15.52
C ALA A 96 -13.59 -22.10 15.15
N ASN A 97 -13.81 -21.60 13.93
CA ASN A 97 -15.12 -21.16 13.41
C ASN A 97 -15.53 -21.90 12.13
N PRO A 98 -15.82 -23.21 12.21
CA PRO A 98 -16.15 -24.02 11.05
C PRO A 98 -17.46 -23.60 10.36
N GLN A 99 -18.31 -22.80 11.01
CA GLN A 99 -19.49 -22.17 10.39
C GLN A 99 -19.12 -21.17 9.28
N PHE A 100 -17.84 -20.82 9.13
CA PHE A 100 -17.31 -20.05 8.00
C PHE A 100 -16.35 -20.89 7.12
N ASP A 101 -16.22 -22.20 7.38
CA ASP A 101 -15.44 -23.14 6.57
C ASP A 101 -16.20 -23.47 5.27
N ALA A 102 -15.72 -22.91 4.15
CA ALA A 102 -16.28 -23.12 2.82
C ALA A 102 -16.26 -24.58 2.35
N ALA A 103 -15.45 -25.45 2.98
CA ALA A 103 -15.35 -26.87 2.65
C ALA A 103 -16.31 -27.78 3.46
N ARG A 104 -16.97 -27.27 4.51
CA ARG A 104 -17.77 -28.09 5.46
C ARG A 104 -19.25 -27.74 5.61
N MET A 105 -19.79 -26.77 4.86
CA MET A 105 -21.24 -26.51 4.82
C MET A 105 -22.00 -27.75 4.31
N ASP A 106 -22.71 -28.43 5.19
CA ASP A 106 -23.46 -29.69 5.01
C ASP A 106 -24.79 -29.52 4.26
N GLY A 107 -24.93 -28.46 3.47
CA GLY A 107 -26.09 -28.24 2.62
C GLY A 107 -27.36 -27.81 3.37
N VAL A 108 -27.31 -27.55 4.69
CA VAL A 108 -28.46 -26.95 5.38
C VAL A 108 -28.41 -25.42 5.18
N ALA A 109 -29.27 -24.95 4.29
CA ALA A 109 -29.43 -23.54 3.98
C ALA A 109 -29.86 -22.73 5.21
N ASN A 110 -28.97 -21.88 5.72
CA ASN A 110 -29.36 -20.71 6.51
C ASN A 110 -29.13 -19.45 5.67
N ASN A 111 -30.20 -19.04 4.98
CA ASN A 111 -30.46 -17.76 4.32
C ASN A 111 -29.26 -16.84 3.93
N SER A 112 -28.94 -16.90 2.63
CA SER A 112 -28.37 -15.78 1.86
C SER A 112 -26.91 -15.40 2.13
N ARG A 113 -25.97 -16.34 1.96
CA ARG A 113 -24.55 -16.03 1.80
C ARG A 113 -23.94 -16.87 0.67
N GLY A 114 -24.20 -16.49 -0.59
CA GLY A 114 -23.40 -16.85 -1.78
C GLY A 114 -23.24 -18.34 -2.18
N ALA A 115 -23.05 -18.60 -3.47
CA ALA A 115 -22.79 -19.95 -3.99
C ALA A 115 -21.35 -20.42 -3.68
N ARG A 116 -21.11 -21.74 -3.72
CA ARG A 116 -19.76 -22.35 -3.55
C ARG A 116 -18.73 -21.64 -4.45
N GLY A 117 -17.65 -21.14 -3.86
CA GLY A 117 -16.57 -20.44 -4.56
C GLY A 117 -16.75 -18.93 -4.71
N THR A 118 -17.77 -18.32 -4.10
CA THR A 118 -18.00 -16.86 -4.11
C THR A 118 -17.94 -16.22 -2.72
N TRP A 119 -17.36 -16.91 -1.74
CA TRP A 119 -17.31 -16.41 -0.37
C TRP A 119 -16.10 -15.49 -0.13
N ASP A 120 -16.41 -14.32 0.42
CA ASP A 120 -15.48 -13.32 0.93
C ASP A 120 -15.33 -13.51 2.45
N PRO A 121 -14.15 -13.83 2.99
CA PRO A 121 -13.91 -14.00 4.42
C PRO A 121 -14.12 -12.71 5.24
N ASP A 122 -14.28 -11.55 4.60
CA ASP A 122 -14.59 -10.26 5.23
C ASP A 122 -16.09 -9.91 5.25
N SER A 123 -16.97 -10.81 4.80
CA SER A 123 -18.44 -10.64 4.88
C SER A 123 -19.03 -11.03 6.25
N LEU A 124 -18.46 -10.48 7.33
CA LEU A 124 -19.01 -10.60 8.68
C LEU A 124 -20.23 -9.69 8.85
N ARG A 125 -21.33 -10.24 9.38
CA ARG A 125 -22.52 -9.43 9.71
C ARG A 125 -22.48 -9.04 11.18
N VAL A 126 -22.90 -7.80 11.47
CA VAL A 126 -23.09 -7.35 12.84
C VAL A 126 -24.03 -8.32 13.56
N GLY A 127 -23.57 -8.90 14.66
CA GLY A 127 -24.30 -9.95 15.39
C GLY A 127 -23.79 -11.38 15.17
N ASP A 128 -22.92 -11.63 14.19
CA ASP A 128 -22.25 -12.93 14.01
C ASP A 128 -21.38 -13.25 15.24
N VAL A 129 -21.31 -14.51 15.66
CA VAL A 129 -20.50 -14.95 16.80
C VAL A 129 -19.24 -15.67 16.31
N ILE A 130 -18.07 -15.18 16.73
CA ILE A 130 -16.74 -15.69 16.37
C ILE A 130 -16.07 -16.33 17.58
N HIS A 131 -15.88 -17.63 17.51
CA HIS A 131 -15.14 -18.49 18.44
C HIS A 131 -13.62 -18.27 18.32
N ARG A 132 -12.96 -18.04 19.45
CA ARG A 132 -11.52 -17.89 19.54
C ARG A 132 -10.85 -19.26 19.66
N PRO A 133 -9.74 -19.52 18.94
CA PRO A 133 -8.98 -20.77 19.06
C PRO A 133 -8.28 -20.93 20.42
N ALA A 134 -8.22 -22.16 20.92
CA ALA A 134 -7.51 -22.48 22.16
C ALA A 134 -5.97 -22.43 21.95
N GLY A 135 -5.26 -21.71 22.83
CA GLY A 135 -3.89 -21.23 22.60
C GLY A 135 -2.77 -22.28 22.59
N GLY A 136 -1.69 -21.95 21.86
CA GLY A 136 -0.37 -22.57 21.94
C GLY A 136 0.71 -21.50 22.13
N THR A 137 1.62 -21.70 23.08
CA THR A 137 2.68 -20.76 23.53
C THR A 137 3.93 -20.78 22.66
N ALA A 138 4.57 -19.62 22.44
CA ALA A 138 5.93 -19.51 21.88
C ALA A 138 7.02 -19.59 22.98
N PRO A 139 8.26 -20.05 22.68
CA PRO A 139 9.27 -20.45 23.68
C PRO A 139 10.21 -19.31 24.14
N THR A 140 10.76 -19.45 25.34
CA THR A 140 11.67 -18.52 26.07
C THR A 140 13.18 -18.80 25.90
N ALA A 141 13.98 -17.73 26.14
CA ALA A 141 15.35 -17.65 26.72
C ALA A 141 16.59 -17.65 25.77
N PRO A 142 17.81 -17.18 26.18
CA PRO A 142 18.26 -16.71 27.51
C PRO A 142 19.04 -15.36 27.55
N GLY A 143 19.38 -14.87 28.76
CA GLY A 143 20.03 -13.57 29.03
C GLY A 143 21.43 -13.59 29.67
N GLY A 144 21.88 -12.40 30.11
CA GLY A 144 23.12 -12.08 30.87
C GLY A 144 24.09 -11.18 30.05
N GLY A 145 24.72 -10.09 30.52
CA GLY A 145 24.88 -9.43 31.82
C GLY A 145 25.59 -8.05 31.66
N THR A 146 25.73 -7.32 32.76
CA THR A 146 26.07 -5.88 32.98
C THR A 146 27.52 -5.46 32.63
N THR A 147 27.94 -4.19 32.43
CA THR A 147 28.19 -3.07 33.40
C THR A 147 28.87 -1.84 32.66
N PRO A 148 29.27 -0.67 33.27
CA PRO A 148 28.59 0.62 33.49
C PRO A 148 29.12 1.89 32.70
N THR A 149 28.39 3.01 32.82
CA THR A 149 28.43 4.42 32.26
C THR A 149 29.68 5.31 32.61
N PRO A 150 29.85 6.65 32.28
CA PRO A 150 29.17 7.68 31.40
C PRO A 150 30.16 8.72 30.72
N PRO A 151 29.81 9.99 30.33
CA PRO A 151 28.60 10.62 29.76
C PRO A 151 28.83 11.31 28.38
N GLY A 152 27.75 11.62 27.63
CA GLY A 152 27.75 12.77 26.69
C GLY A 152 27.16 12.54 25.30
N GLY A 153 26.27 13.45 24.89
CA GLY A 153 25.92 13.69 23.48
C GLY A 153 24.52 13.23 23.07
N GLY A 154 23.56 14.15 23.06
CA GLY A 154 22.23 13.93 22.48
C GLY A 154 22.27 13.73 20.96
N GLY A 155 21.36 12.89 20.45
CA GLY A 155 21.15 12.66 19.02
C GLY A 155 19.68 12.40 18.72
N ALA A 156 19.09 13.30 17.94
CA ALA A 156 17.69 13.34 17.56
C ALA A 156 17.32 12.33 16.45
N GLY A 157 16.24 11.56 16.65
CA GLY A 157 15.50 10.91 15.56
C GLY A 157 14.54 11.94 14.95
N GLY A 158 14.81 12.40 13.73
CA GLY A 158 14.38 13.72 13.26
C GLY A 158 12.97 13.86 12.70
N SER A 159 12.25 14.86 13.20
CA SER A 159 11.01 15.51 12.71
C SER A 159 10.90 15.82 11.19
N GLY A 160 11.90 15.50 10.36
CA GLY A 160 11.91 15.74 8.91
C GLY A 160 11.81 14.48 8.03
N SER A 161 11.77 13.28 8.62
CA SER A 161 11.65 12.02 7.87
C SER A 161 10.19 11.61 7.64
N ASN A 162 9.90 10.92 6.52
CA ASN A 162 8.60 10.27 6.31
C ASN A 162 8.29 9.20 7.38
N ALA A 163 9.30 8.68 8.09
CA ALA A 163 9.12 7.71 9.17
C ALA A 163 8.20 8.20 10.30
N ILE A 164 8.09 9.52 10.51
CA ILE A 164 7.18 10.10 11.52
C ILE A 164 5.71 9.78 11.22
N LEU A 165 5.36 9.44 9.98
CA LEU A 165 4.00 9.11 9.57
C LEU A 165 3.60 7.67 9.93
N ASN A 166 4.57 6.81 10.28
CA ASN A 166 4.32 5.41 10.62
C ASN A 166 3.55 5.31 11.94
N GLY A 167 2.43 4.59 11.92
CA GLY A 167 1.58 4.40 13.10
C GLY A 167 0.87 5.67 13.57
N MET A 168 0.87 6.74 12.78
CA MET A 168 0.16 7.97 13.13
C MET A 168 -1.35 7.78 12.91
N ASP A 169 -2.13 7.92 13.98
CA ASP A 169 -3.57 7.72 13.92
C ASP A 169 -4.28 8.83 13.14
N THR A 170 -5.19 8.44 12.26
CA THR A 170 -6.03 9.38 11.52
C THR A 170 -7.39 8.77 11.17
N THR A 171 -8.42 9.61 11.19
CA THR A 171 -9.78 9.26 10.76
C THR A 171 -9.95 9.40 9.24
N GLY A 172 -9.00 10.03 8.54
CA GLY A 172 -9.10 10.32 7.12
C GLY A 172 -10.20 11.34 6.77
N ALA A 173 -10.63 11.32 5.52
CA ALA A 173 -11.59 12.28 4.97
C ALA A 173 -12.99 12.13 5.61
N SER A 174 -13.62 13.25 5.94
CA SER A 174 -15.04 13.33 6.25
C SER A 174 -15.89 12.96 5.03
N ALA A 175 -17.18 12.71 5.27
CA ALA A 175 -18.15 12.52 4.19
C ALA A 175 -18.23 13.75 3.25
N ARG A 176 -18.00 14.96 3.77
CA ARG A 176 -18.01 16.19 2.94
C ARG A 176 -16.87 16.17 1.94
N THR A 177 -15.67 15.82 2.39
CA THR A 177 -14.48 15.76 1.54
C THR A 177 -14.55 14.57 0.59
N ALA A 178 -15.01 13.40 1.04
CA ALA A 178 -15.09 12.20 0.21
C ALA A 178 -16.10 12.31 -0.95
N ARG A 179 -17.19 13.08 -0.76
CA ARG A 179 -18.21 13.31 -1.79
C ARG A 179 -17.68 13.94 -3.08
N GLN A 180 -16.54 14.65 -3.02
CA GLN A 180 -15.96 15.28 -4.21
C GLN A 180 -15.55 14.27 -5.29
N ASP A 181 -15.24 13.02 -4.89
CA ASP A 181 -14.89 11.92 -5.79
C ASP A 181 -15.96 10.79 -5.72
N GLY A 182 -17.14 11.04 -5.15
CA GLY A 182 -18.21 10.05 -5.01
C GLY A 182 -17.92 8.90 -4.03
N LEU A 183 -17.05 9.13 -3.04
CA LEU A 183 -16.56 8.10 -2.11
C LEU A 183 -17.25 8.16 -0.74
N GLY A 184 -17.20 7.03 0.00
CA GLY A 184 -17.52 6.98 1.42
C GLY A 184 -16.44 7.64 2.28
N ALA A 185 -16.78 8.12 3.49
CA ALA A 185 -15.83 8.76 4.40
C ALA A 185 -14.77 7.78 4.93
N GLY A 186 -13.66 8.32 5.42
CA GLY A 186 -12.62 7.60 6.15
C GLY A 186 -11.25 7.61 5.47
N VAL A 187 -10.32 6.88 6.07
CA VAL A 187 -8.93 6.73 5.58
C VAL A 187 -8.87 6.17 4.16
N GLN A 188 -9.76 5.24 3.81
CA GLN A 188 -9.81 4.67 2.47
C GLN A 188 -10.13 5.73 1.41
N ALA A 189 -11.06 6.65 1.69
CA ALA A 189 -11.37 7.76 0.79
C ALA A 189 -10.14 8.64 0.55
N SER A 190 -9.44 9.02 1.62
CA SER A 190 -8.19 9.79 1.53
C SER A 190 -7.15 9.10 0.64
N ARG A 191 -6.93 7.80 0.83
CA ARG A 191 -5.97 7.02 0.03
C ARG A 191 -6.39 6.91 -1.43
N THR A 192 -7.67 6.72 -1.71
CA THR A 192 -8.20 6.71 -3.08
C THR A 192 -8.01 8.06 -3.76
N MET A 193 -8.32 9.16 -3.07
CA MET A 193 -8.10 10.52 -3.60
C MET A 193 -6.61 10.81 -3.85
N ALA A 194 -5.73 10.37 -2.94
CA ALA A 194 -4.27 10.48 -3.11
C ALA A 194 -3.77 9.69 -4.33
N ARG A 195 -4.27 8.46 -4.52
CA ARG A 195 -3.98 7.62 -5.70
C ARG A 195 -4.41 8.31 -6.99
N THR A 196 -5.62 8.88 -7.02
CA THR A 196 -6.11 9.64 -8.18
C THR A 196 -5.21 10.83 -8.54
N ASP A 197 -4.58 11.44 -7.55
CA ASP A 197 -3.70 12.61 -7.75
C ASP A 197 -2.23 12.26 -7.99
N GLU A 198 -1.87 11.00 -7.75
CA GLU A 198 -0.49 10.56 -7.57
C GLU A 198 0.44 10.96 -8.70
N ARG A 199 0.03 10.74 -9.94
CA ARG A 199 0.84 11.11 -11.12
C ARG A 199 1.22 12.58 -11.14
N ARG A 200 0.29 13.48 -10.79
CA ARG A 200 0.53 14.93 -10.79
C ARG A 200 1.37 15.35 -9.60
N VAL A 201 1.06 14.81 -8.42
CA VAL A 201 1.75 15.17 -7.18
C VAL A 201 3.19 14.65 -7.17
N MET A 202 3.39 13.36 -7.48
CA MET A 202 4.71 12.72 -7.43
C MET A 202 5.64 13.18 -8.55
N ALA A 203 5.13 13.85 -9.60
CA ALA A 203 5.97 14.54 -10.57
C ALA A 203 6.88 15.63 -9.95
N HIS A 204 6.55 16.08 -8.72
CA HIS A 204 7.28 17.07 -7.94
C HIS A 204 8.05 16.49 -6.74
N ALA A 205 8.19 15.15 -6.65
CA ALA A 205 8.81 14.49 -5.50
C ALA A 205 10.23 14.98 -5.17
N ASP A 206 11.07 15.26 -6.18
CA ASP A 206 12.42 15.80 -5.97
C ASP A 206 12.40 17.18 -5.31
N LEU A 207 11.46 18.03 -5.72
CA LEU A 207 11.29 19.36 -5.15
C LEU A 207 10.69 19.29 -3.74
N PHE A 208 9.81 18.33 -3.46
CA PHE A 208 9.35 18.03 -2.10
C PHE A 208 10.46 17.48 -1.21
N ASN A 209 11.35 16.63 -1.74
CA ASN A 209 12.53 16.16 -1.01
C ASN A 209 13.44 17.31 -0.64
N GLU A 210 13.71 18.19 -1.59
CA GLU A 210 14.57 19.34 -1.38
C GLU A 210 13.98 20.32 -0.34
N MET A 211 12.70 20.66 -0.47
CA MET A 211 12.04 21.55 0.49
C MET A 211 11.85 20.89 1.85
N GLY A 212 11.56 19.58 1.88
CA GLY A 212 11.49 18.79 3.10
C GLY A 212 12.82 18.78 3.84
N ALA A 213 13.94 18.58 3.13
CA ALA A 213 15.28 18.68 3.70
C ALA A 213 15.59 20.09 4.21
N LYS A 214 15.30 21.13 3.40
CA LYS A 214 15.55 22.54 3.74
C LYS A 214 14.79 22.97 5.01
N TYR A 215 13.53 22.58 5.14
CA TYR A 215 12.65 23.01 6.23
C TYR A 215 12.47 21.97 7.34
N LYS A 216 13.16 20.82 7.26
CA LYS A 216 13.01 19.68 8.18
C LYS A 216 11.55 19.25 8.31
N LEU A 217 10.90 19.04 7.18
CA LEU A 217 9.51 18.59 7.07
C LEU A 217 9.48 17.25 6.31
N PRO A 218 8.57 16.32 6.67
CA PRO A 218 8.41 15.09 5.91
C PRO A 218 7.98 15.40 4.47
N PRO A 219 8.77 15.00 3.44
CA PRO A 219 8.42 15.29 2.05
C PRO A 219 7.04 14.78 1.63
N ALA A 220 6.59 13.65 2.17
CA ALA A 220 5.24 13.12 1.91
C ALA A 220 4.10 13.95 2.53
N VAL A 221 4.39 14.78 3.55
CA VAL A 221 3.42 15.77 4.06
C VAL A 221 3.21 16.89 3.05
N LEU A 222 4.28 17.36 2.39
CA LEU A 222 4.16 18.36 1.33
C LEU A 222 3.33 17.82 0.14
N ALA A 223 3.55 16.56 -0.23
CA ALA A 223 2.75 15.88 -1.25
C ALA A 223 1.27 15.71 -0.83
N GLY A 224 1.00 15.31 0.41
CA GLY A 224 -0.36 15.20 0.95
C GLY A 224 -1.12 16.53 0.92
N ILE A 225 -0.45 17.63 1.27
CA ILE A 225 -1.00 18.99 1.16
C ILE A 225 -1.26 19.32 -0.30
N ALA A 226 -0.33 19.08 -1.22
CA ALA A 226 -0.53 19.37 -2.64
C ALA A 226 -1.72 18.60 -3.26
N SER A 227 -1.94 17.35 -2.83
CA SER A 227 -3.13 16.58 -3.19
C SER A 227 -4.39 17.21 -2.61
N ARG A 228 -4.43 17.53 -1.31
CA ARG A 228 -5.62 18.09 -0.67
C ARG A 228 -5.99 19.48 -1.22
N GLU A 229 -5.01 20.34 -1.45
CA GLU A 229 -5.21 21.75 -1.80
C GLU A 229 -5.66 21.94 -3.26
N SER A 230 -5.11 21.17 -4.18
CA SER A 230 -5.32 21.44 -5.62
C SER A 230 -5.48 20.19 -6.46
N ARG A 231 -5.53 19.00 -5.85
CA ARG A 231 -5.48 17.71 -6.56
C ARG A 231 -4.22 17.59 -7.43
N GLY A 232 -3.09 18.11 -6.95
CA GLY A 232 -1.84 18.21 -7.72
C GLY A 232 -1.93 19.18 -8.90
N GLY A 233 -2.72 20.25 -8.77
CA GLY A 233 -2.91 21.28 -9.80
C GLY A 233 -4.18 21.13 -10.66
N ASN A 234 -4.89 20.01 -10.56
CA ASN A 234 -6.09 19.75 -11.39
C ASN A 234 -7.32 20.60 -11.01
N ALA A 235 -7.34 21.16 -9.79
CA ALA A 235 -8.39 22.06 -9.34
C ALA A 235 -8.06 23.56 -9.55
N LEU A 236 -6.93 23.87 -10.17
CA LEU A 236 -6.51 25.25 -10.44
C LEU A 236 -7.14 25.76 -11.73
N ASP A 237 -7.37 27.06 -11.80
CA ASP A 237 -7.69 27.76 -13.02
C ASP A 237 -6.46 27.88 -13.95
N ARG A 238 -6.68 28.44 -15.15
CA ARG A 238 -5.62 28.63 -16.16
C ARG A 238 -4.45 29.51 -15.71
N ASN A 239 -4.65 30.32 -14.68
CA ASN A 239 -3.64 31.22 -14.11
C ASN A 239 -2.95 30.60 -12.90
N GLY A 240 -3.31 29.38 -12.51
CA GLY A 240 -2.75 28.67 -11.37
C GLY A 240 -3.40 29.02 -10.03
N TYR A 241 -4.59 29.61 -10.03
CA TYR A 241 -5.31 29.99 -8.81
C TYR A 241 -6.48 29.05 -8.52
N GLY A 242 -6.77 28.86 -7.24
CA GLY A 242 -7.95 28.20 -6.70
C GLY A 242 -8.62 29.11 -5.66
N ASP A 243 -9.56 28.55 -4.89
CA ASP A 243 -10.29 29.25 -3.81
C ASP A 243 -10.86 30.63 -4.22
N GLY A 244 -11.56 30.69 -5.35
CA GLY A 244 -12.15 31.94 -5.85
C GLY A 244 -11.14 32.98 -6.33
N GLY A 245 -9.89 32.58 -6.59
CA GLY A 245 -8.83 33.45 -7.10
C GLY A 245 -7.79 33.86 -6.05
N HIS A 246 -7.89 33.38 -4.82
CA HIS A 246 -7.04 33.79 -3.70
C HIS A 246 -5.89 32.84 -3.39
N GLY A 247 -6.09 31.54 -3.59
CA GLY A 247 -5.05 30.54 -3.36
C GLY A 247 -4.23 30.32 -4.61
N PHE A 248 -2.92 30.55 -4.56
CA PHE A 248 -2.04 30.30 -5.70
C PHE A 248 -1.31 28.97 -5.58
N GLY A 249 -1.17 28.28 -6.72
CA GLY A 249 -0.29 27.13 -6.88
C GLY A 249 -0.81 25.84 -6.25
N ILE A 250 -0.06 24.76 -6.47
CA ILE A 250 -0.50 23.40 -6.11
C ILE A 250 -0.68 23.16 -4.59
N MET A 251 -0.19 24.09 -3.78
CA MET A 251 -0.29 24.07 -2.31
C MET A 251 -1.10 25.28 -1.77
N GLN A 252 -1.78 26.01 -2.66
CA GLN A 252 -2.72 27.09 -2.35
C GLN A 252 -2.21 28.11 -1.31
N VAL A 253 -1.10 28.78 -1.63
CA VAL A 253 -0.64 29.92 -0.82
C VAL A 253 -1.62 31.08 -1.02
N ASP A 254 -2.30 31.47 0.04
CA ASP A 254 -3.37 32.48 0.01
C ASP A 254 -2.81 33.92 0.07
N ASP A 255 -3.21 34.73 -0.90
CA ASP A 255 -2.80 36.13 -1.08
C ASP A 255 -3.36 37.10 -0.04
N ARG A 256 -4.39 36.68 0.72
CA ARG A 256 -5.02 37.45 1.80
C ARG A 256 -4.23 37.37 3.12
N ASN A 257 -3.19 36.54 3.17
CA ASN A 257 -2.41 36.27 4.38
C ASN A 257 -1.31 37.32 4.67
N GLY A 258 -1.25 38.41 3.89
CA GLY A 258 -0.29 39.50 4.07
C GLY A 258 1.11 39.22 3.50
N PHE A 259 1.28 38.15 2.72
CA PHE A 259 2.53 37.83 2.02
C PHE A 259 2.32 37.91 0.50
N ALA A 260 3.31 38.46 -0.22
CA ALA A 260 3.30 38.41 -1.67
C ALA A 260 3.42 36.95 -2.14
N VAL A 261 2.47 36.52 -2.97
CA VAL A 261 2.48 35.20 -3.60
C VAL A 261 3.65 35.11 -4.60
N LYS A 262 4.44 34.05 -4.51
CA LYS A 262 5.55 33.79 -5.44
C LYS A 262 5.08 32.97 -6.63
N THR A 263 4.95 33.64 -7.78
CA THR A 263 4.47 33.02 -9.03
C THR A 263 5.59 32.58 -9.99
N ALA A 264 6.85 32.91 -9.68
CA ALA A 264 8.00 32.57 -10.50
C ALA A 264 8.15 31.05 -10.69
N GLY A 265 8.23 30.60 -11.95
CA GLY A 265 8.28 29.17 -12.30
C GLY A 265 6.91 28.47 -12.32
N GLY A 266 5.81 29.23 -12.19
CA GLY A 266 4.44 28.72 -12.31
C GLY A 266 3.87 28.09 -11.03
N PRO A 267 2.63 27.57 -11.09
CA PRO A 267 1.87 27.11 -9.91
C PRO A 267 2.46 25.87 -9.23
N ALA A 268 3.35 25.14 -9.89
CA ALA A 268 4.09 24.00 -9.34
C ALA A 268 5.60 24.25 -9.28
N GLY A 269 6.02 25.50 -9.50
CA GLY A 269 7.42 25.89 -9.55
C GLY A 269 8.09 25.92 -8.18
N ARG A 270 9.42 25.86 -8.19
CA ARG A 270 10.27 25.91 -6.98
C ARG A 270 9.92 27.05 -6.03
N ALA A 271 9.70 28.27 -6.56
CA ALA A 271 9.45 29.44 -5.72
C ALA A 271 8.15 29.32 -4.91
N HIS A 272 7.13 28.70 -5.50
CA HIS A 272 5.85 28.41 -4.85
C HIS A 272 6.00 27.32 -3.78
N ILE A 273 6.57 26.16 -4.14
CA ILE A 273 6.71 25.05 -3.18
C ILE A 273 7.62 25.42 -2.00
N ASP A 274 8.67 26.22 -2.24
CA ASP A 274 9.52 26.80 -1.19
C ASP A 274 8.71 27.69 -0.23
N GLN A 275 7.86 28.57 -0.75
CA GLN A 275 7.01 29.44 0.06
C GLN A 275 6.02 28.63 0.90
N ALA A 276 5.31 27.68 0.30
CA ALA A 276 4.37 26.81 0.99
C ALA A 276 5.03 26.00 2.11
N ALA A 277 6.19 25.39 1.84
CA ALA A 277 6.94 24.64 2.85
C ALA A 277 7.42 25.54 4.01
N SER A 278 7.83 26.77 3.72
CA SER A 278 8.22 27.74 4.76
C SER A 278 7.05 28.13 5.68
N ILE A 279 5.83 28.23 5.13
CA ILE A 279 4.61 28.52 5.89
C ILE A 279 4.31 27.33 6.82
N LEU A 280 4.34 26.10 6.31
CA LEU A 280 4.11 24.90 7.13
C LEU A 280 5.15 24.79 8.27
N ARG A 281 6.43 25.06 7.99
CA ARG A 281 7.49 25.11 9.00
C ARG A 281 7.17 26.14 10.08
N SER A 282 6.78 27.35 9.70
CA SER A 282 6.41 28.41 10.65
C SER A 282 5.24 27.99 11.55
N LYS A 283 4.23 27.30 10.99
CA LYS A 283 3.13 26.73 11.78
C LYS A 283 3.62 25.66 12.76
N LEU A 284 4.51 24.77 12.32
CA LEU A 284 5.10 23.74 13.17
C LEU A 284 5.92 24.35 14.31
N ASP A 285 6.73 25.37 14.04
CA ASP A 285 7.47 26.11 15.08
C ASP A 285 6.54 26.75 16.11
N ALA A 286 5.42 27.33 15.66
CA ALA A 286 4.42 27.90 16.56
C ALA A 286 3.73 26.83 17.42
N VAL A 287 3.42 25.66 16.85
CA VAL A 287 2.85 24.52 17.58
C VAL A 287 3.85 23.97 18.60
N GLN A 288 5.12 23.78 18.23
CA GLN A 288 6.16 23.28 19.13
C GLN A 288 6.39 24.21 20.31
N ARG A 289 6.36 25.53 20.08
CA ARG A 289 6.42 26.53 21.17
C ARG A 289 5.18 26.51 22.07
N GLN A 290 4.00 26.36 21.50
CA GLN A 290 2.75 26.38 22.24
C GLN A 290 2.47 25.07 22.99
N TYR A 291 2.90 23.94 22.43
CA TYR A 291 2.62 22.59 22.93
C TYR A 291 3.90 21.73 22.98
N PRO A 292 4.91 22.11 23.78
CA PRO A 292 6.21 21.43 23.80
C PRO A 292 6.15 20.00 24.34
N LYS A 293 5.06 19.63 25.04
CA LYS A 293 4.86 18.30 25.63
C LYS A 293 4.05 17.34 24.75
N LEU A 294 3.53 17.80 23.62
CA LEU A 294 2.87 16.91 22.66
C LEU A 294 3.88 16.03 21.95
N SER A 295 3.43 14.86 21.48
CA SER A 295 4.21 14.02 20.58
C SER A 295 4.58 14.79 19.31
N GLU A 296 5.70 14.46 18.68
CA GLU A 296 6.10 15.10 17.42
C GLU A 296 5.05 14.87 16.32
N GLN A 297 4.36 13.72 16.33
CA GLN A 297 3.24 13.41 15.44
C GLN A 297 2.06 14.37 15.67
N ASP A 298 1.62 14.57 16.92
CA ASP A 298 0.52 15.50 17.22
C ASP A 298 0.89 16.95 16.91
N GLN A 299 2.15 17.33 17.12
CA GLN A 299 2.66 18.64 16.74
C GLN A 299 2.59 18.84 15.21
N LEU A 300 3.04 17.85 14.44
CA LEU A 300 2.93 17.85 12.98
C LEU A 300 1.47 17.93 12.53
N ARG A 301 0.57 17.15 13.16
CA ARG A 301 -0.87 17.18 12.84
C ARG A 301 -1.50 18.55 13.06
N LEU A 302 -1.21 19.18 14.20
CA LEU A 302 -1.67 20.54 14.49
C LEU A 302 -1.09 21.58 13.53
N ALA A 303 0.16 21.40 13.08
CA ALA A 303 0.77 22.27 12.09
C ALA A 303 0.07 22.19 10.74
N VAL A 304 -0.26 20.97 10.29
CA VAL A 304 -1.04 20.72 9.07
C VAL A 304 -2.45 21.31 9.20
N SER A 305 -3.13 21.15 10.34
CA SER A 305 -4.43 21.79 10.58
C SER A 305 -4.35 23.33 10.47
N ARG A 306 -3.30 23.93 11.05
CA ARG A 306 -3.08 25.39 11.01
C ARG A 306 -2.63 25.91 9.66
N TYR A 307 -2.10 25.06 8.79
CA TYR A 307 -1.79 25.42 7.40
C TYR A 307 -3.06 25.85 6.66
N ASN A 308 -4.16 25.11 6.85
CA ASN A 308 -5.48 25.44 6.31
C ASN A 308 -6.15 26.66 6.98
N GLY A 309 -5.61 27.15 8.11
CA GLY A 309 -6.26 28.19 8.93
C GLY A 309 -7.08 27.63 10.10
N GLY A 310 -7.01 26.33 10.37
CA GLY A 310 -7.66 25.70 11.51
C GLY A 310 -7.15 26.22 12.86
N SER A 311 -8.01 26.16 13.88
CA SER A 311 -7.71 26.50 15.28
C SER A 311 -7.52 25.25 16.15
N GLY A 312 -7.00 24.19 15.52
CA GLY A 312 -6.79 22.88 16.14
C GLY A 312 -6.11 22.95 17.50
N VAL A 313 -6.55 22.06 18.40
CA VAL A 313 -6.02 21.85 19.75
C VAL A 313 -5.83 20.35 20.00
N PRO A 314 -5.01 19.93 20.97
CA PRO A 314 -4.89 18.51 21.33
C PRO A 314 -6.28 17.88 21.57
N GLY A 315 -6.55 16.75 20.94
CA GLY A 315 -7.86 16.06 21.03
C GLY A 315 -8.95 16.59 20.10
N ASN A 316 -8.75 17.76 19.46
CA ASN A 316 -9.59 18.26 18.37
C ASN A 316 -8.73 18.97 17.32
N PHE A 317 -7.96 18.16 16.60
CA PHE A 317 -6.94 18.63 15.67
C PHE A 317 -7.51 19.43 14.51
N ASP A 318 -8.72 19.10 14.03
CA ASP A 318 -9.32 19.70 12.83
C ASP A 318 -10.37 20.77 13.11
N ARG A 319 -10.40 21.30 14.34
CA ARG A 319 -11.30 22.39 14.73
C ARG A 319 -11.19 23.59 13.79
N GLY A 320 -12.30 23.91 13.12
CA GLY A 320 -12.41 25.07 12.22
C GLY A 320 -11.68 24.92 10.90
N THR A 321 -11.18 23.72 10.57
CA THR A 321 -10.60 23.46 9.24
C THR A 321 -11.70 23.24 8.19
N THR A 322 -11.37 23.46 6.93
CA THR A 322 -12.23 23.12 5.79
C THR A 322 -12.60 21.63 5.87
N GLY A 323 -13.90 21.32 5.88
CA GLY A 323 -14.39 19.94 6.00
C GLY A 323 -14.34 19.34 7.41
N GLY A 324 -13.72 20.02 8.38
CA GLY A 324 -13.53 19.51 9.74
C GLY A 324 -12.61 18.29 9.81
N ASP A 325 -11.78 18.09 8.79
CA ASP A 325 -10.99 16.86 8.58
C ASP A 325 -9.62 17.12 7.93
N TYR A 326 -9.16 18.38 7.85
CA TYR A 326 -8.07 18.73 6.97
C TYR A 326 -6.77 17.98 7.31
N SER A 327 -6.34 18.01 8.56
CA SER A 327 -5.16 17.27 9.01
C SER A 327 -5.40 15.76 8.98
N ALA A 328 -6.59 15.27 9.33
CA ALA A 328 -6.89 13.85 9.24
C ALA A 328 -6.74 13.32 7.80
N ASP A 329 -7.38 13.98 6.83
CA ASP A 329 -7.29 13.63 5.42
C ASP A 329 -5.86 13.78 4.88
N VAL A 330 -5.19 14.91 5.14
CA VAL A 330 -3.81 15.13 4.67
C VAL A 330 -2.87 14.06 5.22
N ILE A 331 -2.93 13.72 6.51
CA ILE A 331 -2.07 12.67 7.09
C ILE A 331 -2.34 11.31 6.42
N ALA A 332 -3.61 10.97 6.14
CA ALA A 332 -3.94 9.73 5.44
C ALA A 332 -3.42 9.70 3.99
N ARG A 333 -3.46 10.85 3.28
CA ARG A 333 -2.86 11.01 1.94
C ARG A 333 -1.33 10.97 2.01
N SER A 334 -0.72 11.56 3.03
CA SER A 334 0.72 11.56 3.25
C SER A 334 1.25 10.18 3.58
N GLN A 335 0.51 9.37 4.35
CA GLN A 335 0.85 7.96 4.57
C GLN A 335 0.83 7.16 3.27
N TYR A 336 -0.13 7.46 2.38
CA TYR A 336 -0.13 6.90 1.03
C TYR A 336 1.13 7.31 0.26
N TYR A 337 1.42 8.60 0.13
CA TYR A 337 2.62 9.04 -0.60
C TYR A 337 3.92 8.56 0.02
N ALA A 338 4.00 8.46 1.35
CA ALA A 338 5.15 7.90 2.04
C ALA A 338 5.41 6.45 1.66
N SER A 339 4.37 5.64 1.43
CA SER A 339 4.52 4.27 0.94
C SER A 339 4.95 4.18 -0.52
N GLN A 340 4.83 5.26 -1.28
CA GLN A 340 5.24 5.37 -2.69
C GLN A 340 6.55 6.16 -2.87
N TRP A 341 7.21 6.57 -1.78
CA TRP A 341 8.27 7.57 -1.84
C TRP A 341 9.63 7.00 -2.31
N PRO A 342 10.26 7.57 -3.35
CA PRO A 342 11.55 7.08 -3.85
C PRO A 342 12.73 7.51 -2.94
N GLY A 343 13.53 6.57 -2.43
CA GLY A 343 14.91 6.84 -1.96
C GLY A 343 15.29 6.78 -0.45
N GLY A 344 14.46 6.25 0.47
CA GLY A 344 14.92 5.75 1.80
C GLY A 344 14.28 6.40 3.05
N ALA A 345 14.49 5.93 4.30
CA ALA A 345 14.89 4.64 4.92
C ALA A 345 14.86 4.82 6.48
N ALA A 346 14.58 3.77 7.28
CA ALA A 346 15.38 3.34 8.47
C ALA A 346 14.71 2.25 9.36
N GLN A 347 15.30 1.05 9.30
CA GLN A 347 15.74 0.16 10.40
C GLN A 347 14.80 -0.24 11.56
N GLY A 348 14.44 -1.52 11.53
CA GLY A 348 14.09 -2.36 12.69
C GLY A 348 13.95 -3.81 12.23
N ALA A 349 15.04 -4.58 12.25
CA ALA A 349 15.04 -5.99 11.85
C ALA A 349 14.40 -6.87 12.93
N GLY A 350 13.49 -7.77 12.52
CA GLY A 350 12.92 -8.80 13.39
C GLY A 350 11.71 -9.54 12.79
N ALA A 351 11.98 -10.48 11.87
CA ALA A 351 11.22 -11.67 11.48
C ALA A 351 9.72 -11.59 11.10
N ALA A 352 9.44 -12.01 9.85
CA ALA A 352 8.13 -12.46 9.36
C ALA A 352 7.64 -13.73 10.09
N PRO A 353 6.34 -14.10 9.98
CA PRO A 353 5.96 -14.92 8.81
C PRO A 353 4.61 -14.59 8.13
N ALA A 354 4.69 -14.63 6.80
CA ALA A 354 3.82 -15.30 5.80
C ALA A 354 2.28 -15.12 5.75
N GLY A 355 1.84 -14.60 4.58
CA GLY A 355 0.68 -15.04 3.77
C GLY A 355 -0.66 -14.41 4.14
N GLY A 356 -1.34 -13.57 3.35
CA GLY A 356 -1.60 -13.58 1.89
C GLY A 356 -3.14 -13.56 1.73
N GLY A 357 -3.83 -12.84 0.86
CA GLY A 357 -3.53 -11.91 -0.22
C GLY A 357 -4.87 -11.68 -0.94
N GLY A 358 -5.21 -10.43 -1.25
CA GLY A 358 -6.39 -10.05 -2.05
C GLY A 358 -5.99 -8.91 -2.97
N ALA A 359 -5.81 -9.24 -4.25
CA ALA A 359 -5.17 -8.39 -5.25
C ALA A 359 -6.10 -7.28 -5.77
N ALA A 360 -5.60 -6.04 -5.74
CA ALA A 360 -5.97 -4.97 -6.66
C ALA A 360 -4.66 -4.34 -7.16
N ALA A 361 -4.45 -4.39 -8.48
CA ALA A 361 -3.20 -4.12 -9.19
C ALA A 361 -2.46 -2.87 -8.69
N ALA A 362 -1.26 -3.11 -8.15
CA ALA A 362 -0.28 -2.10 -7.82
C ALA A 362 0.69 -1.98 -8.99
N GLN A 363 0.62 -0.91 -9.77
CA GLN A 363 1.66 -0.58 -10.74
C GLN A 363 2.87 -0.08 -9.97
N GLY A 364 3.98 -0.84 -10.02
CA GLY A 364 5.12 -0.69 -9.12
C GLY A 364 5.99 0.53 -9.40
N ALA A 365 6.79 0.91 -8.41
CA ALA A 365 7.95 1.79 -8.59
C ALA A 365 8.78 1.33 -9.80
N GLY A 366 9.44 2.27 -10.49
CA GLY A 366 10.20 1.94 -11.71
C GLY A 366 11.34 0.95 -11.49
N LEU A 367 12.03 0.59 -12.58
CA LEU A 367 13.09 -0.42 -12.52
C LEU A 367 14.05 -0.17 -11.34
N PRO A 368 14.24 -1.15 -10.44
CA PRO A 368 15.04 -0.94 -9.25
C PRO A 368 16.48 -0.62 -9.63
N ASN A 369 17.11 0.35 -8.97
CA ASN A 369 18.52 0.60 -9.16
C ASN A 369 19.32 -0.49 -8.44
N THR A 370 20.01 -1.34 -9.19
CA THR A 370 20.84 -2.43 -8.66
C THR A 370 22.35 -2.15 -8.79
N SER A 371 22.72 -0.93 -9.18
CA SER A 371 24.11 -0.49 -9.22
C SER A 371 24.74 -0.55 -7.83
N GLY A 372 25.93 -1.13 -7.73
CA GLY A 372 26.65 -1.30 -6.46
C GLY A 372 26.09 -2.38 -5.52
N MET A 373 24.99 -3.07 -5.87
CA MET A 373 24.49 -4.19 -5.09
C MET A 373 25.31 -5.46 -5.34
N SER A 374 25.61 -6.20 -4.28
CA SER A 374 26.11 -7.57 -4.36
C SER A 374 25.06 -8.52 -4.93
N GLU A 375 25.49 -9.67 -5.45
CA GLU A 375 24.58 -10.69 -6.01
C GLU A 375 23.57 -11.19 -4.97
N ALA A 376 23.97 -11.34 -3.71
CA ALA A 376 23.06 -11.69 -2.62
C ALA A 376 22.00 -10.61 -2.34
N GLN A 377 22.37 -9.32 -2.40
CA GLN A 377 21.42 -8.22 -2.24
C GLN A 377 20.44 -8.14 -3.42
N LYS A 378 20.92 -8.34 -4.65
CA LYS A 378 20.06 -8.44 -5.84
C LYS A 378 19.11 -9.63 -5.70
N PHE A 379 19.60 -10.76 -5.21
CA PHE A 379 18.77 -11.95 -5.00
C PHE A 379 17.64 -11.64 -4.02
N ASP A 380 17.96 -11.04 -2.86
CA ASP A 380 16.96 -10.73 -1.84
C ASP A 380 15.91 -9.72 -2.34
N LEU A 381 16.33 -8.74 -3.14
CA LEU A 381 15.44 -7.80 -3.80
C LEU A 381 14.43 -8.51 -4.71
N TYR A 382 14.91 -9.36 -5.63
CA TYR A 382 14.06 -10.02 -6.62
C TYR A 382 13.28 -11.21 -6.03
N ALA A 383 13.84 -11.90 -5.03
CA ALA A 383 13.11 -12.89 -4.24
C ALA A 383 11.94 -12.23 -3.50
N GLY A 384 12.09 -11.00 -3.02
CA GLY A 384 10.99 -10.19 -2.49
C GLY A 384 9.85 -9.99 -3.51
N GLN A 385 10.19 -9.74 -4.78
CA GLN A 385 9.20 -9.64 -5.86
C GLN A 385 8.48 -10.97 -6.11
N VAL A 386 9.20 -12.10 -6.08
CA VAL A 386 8.58 -13.44 -6.16
C VAL A 386 7.68 -13.71 -4.95
N GLN A 387 8.03 -13.23 -3.76
CA GLN A 387 7.17 -13.40 -2.57
C GLN A 387 5.89 -12.55 -2.64
N ALA A 388 5.98 -11.33 -3.17
CA ALA A 388 4.87 -10.40 -3.24
C ALA A 388 3.92 -10.70 -4.42
N HIS A 389 4.46 -11.08 -5.58
CA HIS A 389 3.72 -11.19 -6.84
C HIS A 389 3.67 -12.62 -7.39
N GLY A 390 4.49 -13.52 -6.85
CA GLY A 390 4.50 -14.94 -7.22
C GLY A 390 3.39 -15.73 -6.55
N ASP A 391 2.81 -16.67 -7.29
CA ASP A 391 1.92 -17.68 -6.74
C ASP A 391 2.69 -18.66 -5.81
N ALA A 392 1.97 -19.62 -5.22
CA ALA A 392 2.58 -20.58 -4.31
C ALA A 392 3.66 -21.43 -4.99
N ALA A 393 3.49 -21.81 -6.26
CA ALA A 393 4.46 -22.65 -6.94
C ALA A 393 5.74 -21.89 -7.31
N ALA A 394 5.66 -20.62 -7.74
CA ALA A 394 6.84 -19.79 -7.96
C ALA A 394 7.65 -19.57 -6.67
N ARG A 395 6.96 -19.38 -5.54
CA ARG A 395 7.59 -19.28 -4.21
C ARG A 395 8.24 -20.59 -3.79
N ASN A 396 7.60 -21.73 -4.04
CA ASN A 396 8.13 -23.05 -3.73
C ASN A 396 9.34 -23.40 -4.59
N ASP A 397 9.30 -23.11 -5.89
CA ASP A 397 10.41 -23.32 -6.82
C ASP A 397 11.65 -22.54 -6.36
N LEU A 398 11.49 -21.25 -6.03
CA LEU A 398 12.59 -20.43 -5.52
C LEU A 398 13.11 -20.92 -4.16
N ALA A 399 12.20 -21.33 -3.27
CA ALA A 399 12.57 -21.88 -1.97
C ALA A 399 13.41 -23.16 -2.12
N ALA A 400 13.05 -24.02 -3.08
CA ALA A 400 13.75 -25.24 -3.45
C ALA A 400 15.07 -24.99 -4.22
N GLY A 401 15.44 -23.74 -4.48
CA GLY A 401 16.66 -23.38 -5.21
C GLY A 401 16.54 -23.55 -6.73
N GLN A 402 15.34 -23.77 -7.25
CA GLN A 402 15.12 -23.76 -8.69
C GLN A 402 15.29 -22.34 -9.25
N ARG A 403 15.54 -22.29 -10.54
CA ARG A 403 15.59 -21.03 -11.29
C ARG A 403 14.19 -20.49 -11.49
N VAL A 404 13.96 -19.29 -11.02
CA VAL A 404 12.74 -18.52 -11.23
C VAL A 404 13.07 -17.31 -12.08
N ILE A 405 12.17 -16.97 -12.98
CA ILE A 405 12.29 -15.81 -13.86
C ILE A 405 11.40 -14.71 -13.28
N VAL A 406 11.91 -13.47 -13.20
CA VAL A 406 11.14 -12.28 -12.85
C VAL A 406 11.21 -11.28 -14.00
N GLY A 407 10.06 -10.81 -14.47
CA GLY A 407 9.96 -9.81 -15.53
C GLY A 407 9.43 -8.52 -14.95
N LEU A 408 10.23 -7.46 -15.03
CA LEU A 408 9.83 -6.11 -14.66
C LEU A 408 9.55 -5.32 -15.95
N ARG A 409 8.28 -5.23 -16.32
CA ARG A 409 7.81 -4.55 -17.53
C ARG A 409 7.68 -3.06 -17.30
N VAL A 410 8.37 -2.27 -18.10
CA VAL A 410 8.10 -0.85 -18.27
C VAL A 410 6.99 -0.68 -19.31
N ASP A 411 5.95 0.08 -18.95
CA ASP A 411 4.88 0.41 -19.92
C ASP A 411 5.45 1.27 -21.06
N THR A 412 5.63 0.64 -22.23
CA THR A 412 6.20 1.26 -23.42
C THR A 412 5.22 1.16 -24.59
N ALA A 413 5.05 2.28 -25.31
CA ALA A 413 4.12 2.34 -26.43
C ALA A 413 4.48 1.33 -27.54
N VAL A 414 3.47 0.73 -28.14
CA VAL A 414 3.60 -0.31 -29.19
C VAL A 414 4.39 0.22 -30.41
N ASN A 415 4.32 1.53 -30.68
CA ASN A 415 5.06 2.19 -31.76
C ASN A 415 6.44 2.73 -31.38
N ALA A 416 6.96 2.38 -30.19
CA ALA A 416 8.27 2.83 -29.73
C ALA A 416 9.39 2.46 -30.72
N ASN A 417 10.40 3.34 -30.79
CA ASN A 417 11.56 3.19 -31.67
C ASN A 417 11.17 3.03 -33.16
N GLY A 418 10.18 3.82 -33.62
CA GLY A 418 9.66 3.71 -34.99
C GLY A 418 9.01 2.34 -35.25
N GLY A 419 8.34 1.80 -34.25
CA GLY A 419 7.71 0.48 -34.26
C GLY A 419 8.68 -0.69 -34.18
N GLN A 420 9.96 -0.49 -33.84
CA GLN A 420 10.93 -1.60 -33.70
C GLN A 420 10.92 -2.26 -32.32
N GLY A 421 10.20 -1.67 -31.34
CA GLY A 421 10.26 -2.10 -29.94
C GLY A 421 11.51 -1.58 -29.22
N ARG A 422 11.55 -1.74 -27.89
CA ARG A 422 12.64 -1.31 -27.01
C ARG A 422 12.99 -2.41 -26.01
N TYR A 423 14.28 -2.57 -25.72
CA TYR A 423 14.75 -3.42 -24.62
C TYR A 423 14.89 -2.60 -23.34
N ASP A 424 13.78 -2.09 -22.82
CA ASP A 424 13.68 -1.23 -21.64
C ASP A 424 13.09 -1.93 -20.42
N ASP A 425 12.67 -3.19 -20.56
CA ASP A 425 12.29 -4.04 -19.44
C ASP A 425 13.52 -4.68 -18.80
N ARG A 426 13.35 -5.17 -17.58
CA ARG A 426 14.36 -6.02 -16.93
C ARG A 426 13.84 -7.44 -16.78
N MET A 427 14.53 -8.38 -17.41
CA MET A 427 14.35 -9.80 -17.16
C MET A 427 15.41 -10.29 -16.17
N VAL A 428 15.00 -11.03 -15.15
CA VAL A 428 15.88 -11.50 -14.09
C VAL A 428 15.74 -13.00 -13.95
N LEU A 429 16.88 -13.71 -13.92
CA LEU A 429 16.95 -15.11 -13.53
C LEU A 429 17.60 -15.19 -12.15
N LEU A 430 16.92 -15.82 -11.18
CA LEU A 430 17.45 -15.99 -9.82
C LEU A 430 17.29 -17.44 -9.33
N TRP A 431 18.30 -17.93 -8.60
CA TRP A 431 18.29 -19.27 -7.99
C TRP A 431 19.25 -19.37 -6.80
N LYS A 432 19.14 -20.46 -6.05
CA LYS A 432 20.15 -20.85 -5.06
C LYS A 432 20.82 -22.13 -5.53
N ASP A 433 22.14 -22.20 -5.51
CA ASP A 433 22.82 -23.45 -5.80
C ASP A 433 22.69 -24.47 -4.65
N ALA A 434 23.26 -25.66 -4.83
CA ALA A 434 23.20 -26.74 -3.83
C ALA A 434 23.79 -26.36 -2.46
N ASN A 435 24.69 -25.38 -2.43
CA ASN A 435 25.30 -24.87 -1.20
C ASN A 435 24.49 -23.72 -0.59
N GLY A 436 23.37 -23.35 -1.19
CA GLY A 436 22.54 -22.21 -0.80
C GLY A 436 23.08 -20.86 -1.27
N THR A 437 24.12 -20.83 -2.12
CA THR A 437 24.67 -19.58 -2.66
C THR A 437 23.63 -18.95 -3.57
N LYS A 438 23.35 -17.67 -3.35
CA LYS A 438 22.38 -16.88 -4.12
C LYS A 438 23.00 -16.40 -5.43
N HIS A 439 22.32 -16.65 -6.54
CA HIS A 439 22.75 -16.26 -7.89
C HIS A 439 21.69 -15.38 -8.55
N VAL A 440 22.13 -14.36 -9.30
CA VAL A 440 21.25 -13.48 -10.08
C VAL A 440 21.89 -13.15 -11.42
N ARG A 441 21.07 -13.15 -12.47
CA ARG A 441 21.38 -12.55 -13.77
C ARG A 441 20.28 -11.57 -14.16
N GLU A 442 20.68 -10.37 -14.60
CA GLU A 442 19.78 -9.31 -15.05
C GLU A 442 20.04 -9.05 -16.54
N TYR A 443 18.98 -8.93 -17.32
CA TYR A 443 19.02 -8.77 -18.76
C TYR A 443 18.12 -7.63 -19.20
N SER A 444 18.52 -6.93 -20.26
CA SER A 444 17.64 -5.99 -20.94
C SER A 444 16.67 -6.78 -21.83
N ALA A 445 15.38 -6.53 -21.67
CA ALA A 445 14.34 -7.32 -22.32
C ALA A 445 13.21 -6.43 -22.87
N ASN A 446 12.36 -7.03 -23.69
CA ASN A 446 11.15 -6.43 -24.23
C ASN A 446 10.00 -7.41 -23.99
N THR A 447 8.91 -6.91 -23.41
CA THR A 447 7.68 -7.68 -23.15
C THR A 447 6.44 -7.04 -23.78
N GLU A 448 6.65 -5.99 -24.58
CA GLU A 448 5.64 -5.29 -25.37
C GLU A 448 5.64 -5.76 -26.83
N PRO A 449 4.48 -5.78 -27.51
CA PRO A 449 4.45 -5.97 -28.95
C PRO A 449 4.98 -4.73 -29.68
N SER A 450 5.48 -4.95 -30.90
CA SER A 450 5.97 -3.89 -31.78
C SER A 450 4.96 -3.61 -32.91
N SER A 451 4.68 -2.33 -33.19
CA SER A 451 3.67 -1.91 -34.17
C SER A 451 3.98 -2.37 -35.60
N ARG A 452 5.23 -2.76 -35.91
CA ARG A 452 5.61 -3.38 -37.18
C ARG A 452 4.89 -4.70 -37.47
N TYR A 453 4.30 -5.32 -36.46
CA TYR A 453 3.53 -6.54 -36.62
C TYR A 453 2.06 -6.31 -36.99
N TYR A 454 1.56 -5.06 -36.92
CA TYR A 454 0.23 -4.71 -37.44
C TYR A 454 0.13 -5.02 -38.94
N ASP A 455 1.08 -4.53 -39.74
CA ASP A 455 1.09 -4.71 -41.20
C ASP A 455 1.38 -6.15 -41.64
N LYS A 456 1.79 -7.01 -40.71
CA LYS A 456 2.10 -8.43 -40.97
C LYS A 456 0.94 -9.37 -40.64
N GLY A 457 -0.22 -8.84 -40.27
CA GLY A 457 -1.42 -9.61 -39.97
C GLY A 457 -1.34 -10.45 -38.68
N TYR A 458 -0.44 -10.08 -37.77
CA TYR A 458 -0.36 -10.67 -36.43
C TYR A 458 -1.46 -10.10 -35.54
N GLY A 459 -1.76 -10.79 -34.44
CA GLY A 459 -2.81 -10.40 -33.52
C GLY A 459 -4.14 -11.12 -33.76
N ALA A 460 -5.18 -10.63 -33.11
CA ALA A 460 -6.55 -11.13 -33.21
C ALA A 460 -7.52 -9.95 -33.19
N ASP A 461 -8.60 -10.06 -33.96
CA ASP A 461 -9.71 -9.10 -33.95
C ASP A 461 -10.65 -9.45 -32.79
N ILE A 462 -10.50 -8.75 -31.66
CA ILE A 462 -11.24 -8.96 -30.42
C ILE A 462 -12.47 -8.05 -30.36
N ASN A 463 -12.43 -6.89 -31.01
CA ASN A 463 -13.51 -5.91 -30.96
C ASN A 463 -14.51 -6.04 -32.13
N GLY A 464 -14.20 -6.84 -33.15
CA GLY A 464 -15.04 -7.11 -34.31
C GLY A 464 -15.02 -5.99 -35.36
N ASP A 465 -14.01 -5.13 -35.38
CA ASP A 465 -13.92 -3.99 -36.29
C ASP A 465 -13.17 -4.31 -37.61
N GLY A 466 -12.67 -5.54 -37.76
CA GLY A 466 -11.95 -6.01 -38.94
C GLY A 466 -10.45 -5.70 -38.93
N ARG A 467 -9.93 -5.02 -37.91
CA ARG A 467 -8.50 -4.86 -37.66
C ARG A 467 -8.04 -5.91 -36.65
N LYS A 468 -6.74 -6.23 -36.66
CA LYS A 468 -6.16 -7.17 -35.69
C LYS A 468 -5.38 -6.40 -34.65
N GLU A 469 -5.64 -6.68 -33.39
CA GLU A 469 -4.96 -6.04 -32.27
C GLU A 469 -3.72 -6.82 -31.87
N LEU A 470 -2.63 -6.11 -31.63
CA LEU A 470 -1.47 -6.67 -30.93
C LEU A 470 -1.74 -6.69 -29.43
N GLY A 471 -1.04 -7.56 -28.71
CA GLY A 471 -1.27 -7.75 -27.29
C GLY A 471 -0.02 -8.09 -26.50
N ARG A 472 -0.13 -7.95 -25.19
CA ARG A 472 0.89 -8.32 -24.21
C ARG A 472 0.31 -9.25 -23.15
N LEU A 473 1.13 -10.13 -22.58
CA LEU A 473 0.71 -10.95 -21.44
C LEU A 473 0.34 -10.07 -20.25
N GLN A 474 -0.71 -10.45 -19.53
CA GLN A 474 -1.04 -9.83 -18.25
C GLN A 474 0.03 -10.16 -17.20
N GLU A 475 0.20 -9.25 -16.23
CA GLU A 475 1.03 -9.50 -15.05
C GLU A 475 0.51 -10.69 -14.24
N GLY A 476 1.41 -11.34 -13.52
CA GLY A 476 1.11 -12.50 -12.67
C GLY A 476 2.15 -13.61 -12.81
N SER A 477 1.77 -14.78 -12.28
CA SER A 477 2.60 -15.98 -12.33
C SER A 477 2.26 -16.85 -13.52
N LEU A 478 3.28 -17.11 -14.33
CA LEU A 478 3.23 -17.83 -15.58
C LEU A 478 4.18 -19.05 -15.49
N ARG A 479 3.97 -20.02 -16.37
CA ARG A 479 4.74 -21.26 -16.48
C ARG A 479 5.21 -21.50 -17.89
N TYR A 480 6.49 -21.81 -18.00
CA TYR A 480 7.21 -21.95 -19.26
C TYR A 480 8.09 -23.19 -19.25
N SER A 481 8.27 -23.81 -20.43
CA SER A 481 9.14 -24.96 -20.61
C SER A 481 10.14 -24.72 -21.74
N VAL A 482 11.33 -25.30 -21.62
CA VAL A 482 12.31 -25.35 -22.72
C VAL A 482 11.68 -26.01 -23.94
N GLY A 483 11.82 -25.37 -25.09
CA GLY A 483 11.37 -25.88 -26.36
C GLY A 483 12.21 -25.36 -27.51
N HIS A 484 11.78 -25.73 -28.72
CA HIS A 484 12.43 -25.33 -29.95
C HIS A 484 11.41 -24.78 -30.95
N SER A 485 11.84 -23.86 -31.79
CA SER A 485 11.10 -23.25 -32.90
C SER A 485 11.92 -23.35 -34.16
N ALA A 486 11.32 -23.84 -35.25
CA ALA A 486 12.00 -23.97 -36.54
C ALA A 486 12.54 -22.63 -37.08
N HIS A 487 11.96 -21.50 -36.67
CA HIS A 487 12.34 -20.17 -37.14
C HIS A 487 13.13 -19.36 -36.11
N LEU A 488 12.93 -19.61 -34.82
CA LEU A 488 13.54 -18.82 -33.73
C LEU A 488 14.64 -19.59 -32.98
N GLY A 489 14.80 -20.89 -33.27
CA GLY A 489 15.72 -21.76 -32.56
C GLY A 489 15.22 -22.07 -31.15
N ASP A 490 16.11 -21.90 -30.18
CA ASP A 490 15.85 -22.15 -28.77
C ASP A 490 14.83 -21.15 -28.19
N VAL A 491 13.79 -21.67 -27.52
CA VAL A 491 12.70 -20.86 -26.97
C VAL A 491 12.21 -21.39 -25.63
N LEU A 492 11.66 -20.52 -24.77
CA LEU A 492 10.75 -20.98 -23.73
C LEU A 492 9.31 -20.87 -24.22
N ARG A 493 8.53 -21.94 -24.06
CA ARG A 493 7.13 -22.04 -24.48
C ARG A 493 6.19 -21.95 -23.28
N PRO A 494 5.08 -21.18 -23.38
CA PRO A 494 4.01 -21.23 -22.40
C PRO A 494 3.51 -22.68 -22.21
N GLN A 495 3.33 -23.13 -20.98
CA GLN A 495 2.71 -24.44 -20.70
C GLN A 495 1.20 -24.45 -20.97
N GLN A 496 0.57 -23.27 -21.08
CA GLN A 496 -0.84 -23.10 -21.38
C GLN A 496 -1.12 -21.73 -22.02
N ALA A 497 -2.34 -21.51 -22.48
CA ALA A 497 -2.78 -20.19 -22.95
C ALA A 497 -3.03 -19.24 -21.77
N TYR A 498 -2.30 -18.13 -21.76
CA TYR A 498 -2.44 -17.04 -20.79
C TYR A 498 -3.32 -15.90 -21.30
N ALA A 499 -3.74 -15.05 -20.36
CA ALA A 499 -4.47 -13.83 -20.66
C ALA A 499 -3.58 -12.80 -21.34
N VAL A 500 -4.12 -12.15 -22.37
CA VAL A 500 -3.46 -11.16 -23.20
C VAL A 500 -4.35 -9.93 -23.27
N THR A 501 -3.85 -8.79 -22.78
CA THR A 501 -4.48 -7.47 -22.99
C THR A 501 -4.05 -6.93 -24.34
N ARG A 502 -4.99 -6.37 -25.11
CA ARG A 502 -4.80 -6.02 -26.53
C ARG A 502 -5.21 -4.60 -26.82
N ASP A 503 -4.42 -3.90 -27.64
CA ASP A 503 -4.62 -2.50 -28.06
C ASP A 503 -5.88 -2.37 -28.94
N THR A 504 -7.04 -2.38 -28.30
CA THR A 504 -8.37 -2.47 -28.95
C THR A 504 -8.89 -1.15 -29.47
N ASN A 505 -8.27 -0.05 -29.05
CA ASN A 505 -8.55 1.28 -29.58
C ASN A 505 -7.45 1.75 -30.56
N HIS A 506 -6.41 0.94 -30.78
CA HIS A 506 -5.27 1.22 -31.65
C HIS A 506 -4.56 2.55 -31.34
N ASP A 507 -4.52 2.95 -30.07
CA ASP A 507 -3.84 4.16 -29.63
C ASP A 507 -2.33 3.95 -29.39
N ASN A 508 -1.84 2.73 -29.60
CA ASN A 508 -0.48 2.25 -29.35
C ASN A 508 -0.11 2.19 -27.87
N GLN A 509 -1.08 2.19 -26.96
CA GLN A 509 -0.93 1.92 -25.55
C GLN A 509 -1.79 0.71 -25.19
N ILE A 510 -1.28 -0.18 -24.34
CA ILE A 510 -2.06 -1.33 -23.87
C ILE A 510 -2.35 -1.11 -22.38
N GLY A 511 -3.58 -0.72 -22.06
CA GLY A 511 -3.94 -0.22 -20.73
C GLY A 511 -5.22 -0.80 -20.14
N ALA A 512 -5.74 -0.15 -19.09
CA ALA A 512 -6.95 -0.58 -18.40
C ALA A 512 -8.24 -0.41 -19.23
N GLY A 513 -8.19 0.36 -20.33
CA GLY A 513 -9.30 0.55 -21.26
C GLY A 513 -9.43 -0.57 -22.30
N ASP A 514 -8.46 -1.49 -22.34
CA ASP A 514 -8.34 -2.49 -23.38
C ASP A 514 -8.93 -3.84 -23.04
N LYS A 515 -9.40 -4.56 -24.06
CA LYS A 515 -9.99 -5.89 -23.88
C LYS A 515 -8.91 -6.96 -23.68
N THR A 516 -9.32 -8.03 -23.00
CA THR A 516 -8.51 -9.21 -22.74
C THR A 516 -8.99 -10.40 -23.55
N SER A 517 -8.05 -11.22 -24.03
CA SER A 517 -8.30 -12.51 -24.68
C SER A 517 -7.46 -13.61 -24.03
N ARG A 518 -7.80 -14.89 -24.22
CA ARG A 518 -7.02 -16.02 -23.70
C ARG A 518 -6.29 -16.74 -24.84
N SER A 519 -5.31 -16.08 -25.45
CA SER A 519 -4.57 -16.56 -26.62
C SER A 519 -3.04 -16.51 -26.44
N GLY A 520 -2.56 -16.56 -25.20
CA GLY A 520 -1.13 -16.40 -24.89
C GLY A 520 -0.26 -17.64 -25.13
N SER A 521 -0.72 -18.67 -25.85
CA SER A 521 0.03 -19.92 -26.08
C SER A 521 1.27 -19.75 -26.98
N ASP A 522 1.28 -18.70 -27.81
CA ASP A 522 2.36 -18.42 -28.76
C ASP A 522 3.32 -17.31 -28.28
N TYR A 523 3.19 -16.87 -27.01
CA TYR A 523 3.98 -15.78 -26.44
C TYR A 523 5.28 -16.33 -25.84
N LEU A 524 6.25 -16.57 -26.71
CA LEU A 524 7.50 -17.28 -26.41
C LEU A 524 8.53 -16.38 -25.71
N PHE A 525 9.52 -17.00 -25.05
CA PHE A 525 10.82 -16.35 -24.86
C PHE A 525 11.73 -16.69 -26.03
N HIS A 526 12.36 -15.70 -26.65
CA HIS A 526 13.33 -15.92 -27.73
C HIS A 526 14.32 -14.77 -27.90
N ALA A 527 15.41 -15.01 -28.63
CA ALA A 527 16.29 -13.95 -29.07
C ALA A 527 15.54 -12.98 -29.99
N GLY A 528 15.59 -11.69 -29.68
CA GLY A 528 15.21 -10.64 -30.62
C GLY A 528 16.38 -10.24 -31.52
N GLY A 529 16.21 -9.17 -32.31
CA GLY A 529 17.28 -8.59 -33.12
C GLY A 529 18.08 -7.53 -32.36
N ARG A 530 19.16 -7.02 -32.99
CA ARG A 530 20.03 -5.98 -32.38
C ARG A 530 19.33 -4.63 -32.22
N SER A 531 18.49 -4.24 -33.17
CA SER A 531 17.78 -2.96 -33.18
C SER A 531 16.26 -3.11 -33.15
N MET A 532 15.76 -4.33 -33.37
CA MET A 532 14.34 -4.66 -33.49
C MET A 532 14.05 -5.85 -32.59
N THR A 533 13.10 -5.70 -31.66
CA THR A 533 12.90 -6.66 -30.57
C THR A 533 12.27 -7.97 -31.02
N GLY A 534 11.67 -8.01 -32.21
CA GLY A 534 11.08 -9.22 -32.80
C GLY A 534 9.80 -9.68 -32.11
N SER A 535 9.21 -8.83 -31.27
CA SER A 535 8.06 -9.19 -30.45
C SER A 535 6.74 -8.80 -31.09
N ALA A 536 5.89 -9.80 -31.35
CA ALA A 536 4.45 -9.62 -31.56
C ALA A 536 3.64 -9.80 -30.25
N GLY A 537 4.32 -9.68 -29.10
CA GLY A 537 3.81 -9.99 -27.76
C GLY A 537 4.72 -10.94 -26.97
N CYS A 538 5.69 -11.58 -27.63
CA CYS A 538 6.74 -12.41 -27.02
C CYS A 538 7.61 -11.67 -26.00
N GLN A 539 8.31 -12.44 -25.16
CA GLN A 539 9.32 -11.95 -24.23
C GLN A 539 10.68 -12.08 -24.87
N THR A 540 11.27 -10.97 -25.31
CA THR A 540 12.48 -11.01 -26.12
C THR A 540 13.65 -10.37 -25.42
N LEU A 541 14.83 -10.96 -25.61
CA LEU A 541 16.09 -10.46 -25.10
C LEU A 541 17.00 -10.13 -26.28
N ALA A 542 17.89 -9.14 -26.12
CA ALA A 542 18.91 -8.87 -27.12
C ALA A 542 19.74 -10.14 -27.39
N PRO A 543 20.27 -10.36 -28.61
CA PRO A 543 20.92 -11.63 -28.96
C PRO A 543 21.98 -12.14 -27.97
N GLY A 544 22.85 -11.25 -27.48
CA GLY A 544 23.88 -11.60 -26.51
C GLY A 544 23.30 -11.94 -25.13
N ASP A 545 22.33 -11.15 -24.67
CA ASP A 545 21.62 -11.39 -23.41
C ASP A 545 20.81 -12.69 -23.46
N PHE A 546 20.18 -13.01 -24.60
CA PHE A 546 19.46 -14.28 -24.77
C PHE A 546 20.41 -15.48 -24.71
N GLN A 547 21.60 -15.37 -25.32
CA GLN A 547 22.59 -16.43 -25.27
C GLN A 547 23.06 -16.70 -23.83
N ASP A 548 23.35 -15.65 -23.06
CA ASP A 548 23.72 -15.79 -21.65
C ASP A 548 22.55 -16.31 -20.80
N PHE A 549 21.34 -15.75 -20.99
CA PHE A 549 20.11 -16.21 -20.34
C PHE A 549 19.89 -17.70 -20.57
N TRP A 550 19.97 -18.15 -21.82
CA TRP A 550 19.75 -19.55 -22.19
C TRP A 550 20.78 -20.48 -21.54
N SER A 551 22.05 -20.09 -21.54
CA SER A 551 23.12 -20.81 -20.84
C SER A 551 22.85 -20.86 -19.32
N ALA A 552 22.41 -19.74 -18.74
CA ALA A 552 22.14 -19.60 -17.33
C ALA A 552 20.95 -20.45 -16.85
N LEU A 553 20.01 -20.85 -17.74
CA LEU A 553 18.93 -21.79 -17.43
C LEU A 553 19.44 -23.16 -16.95
N GLY A 554 20.65 -23.54 -17.38
CA GLY A 554 21.27 -24.82 -17.03
C GLY A 554 20.40 -26.02 -17.47
N GLY A 555 20.35 -27.06 -16.64
CA GLY A 555 19.60 -28.29 -16.93
C GLY A 555 18.10 -28.23 -16.64
N GLN A 556 17.59 -27.12 -16.09
CA GLN A 556 16.18 -27.00 -15.72
C GLN A 556 15.31 -26.90 -16.98
N ARG A 557 14.17 -27.61 -16.98
CA ARG A 557 13.28 -27.68 -18.14
C ARG A 557 12.03 -26.83 -18.01
N ASP A 558 11.55 -26.63 -16.78
CA ASP A 558 10.33 -25.90 -16.47
C ASP A 558 10.62 -24.73 -15.55
N PHE A 559 9.96 -23.60 -15.77
CA PHE A 559 10.25 -22.33 -15.11
C PHE A 559 8.97 -21.65 -14.66
N SER A 560 8.98 -21.21 -13.40
CA SER A 560 8.09 -20.17 -12.91
C SER A 560 8.57 -18.81 -13.43
N TYR A 561 7.66 -18.05 -14.03
CA TYR A 561 7.89 -16.69 -14.52
C TYR A 561 6.92 -15.73 -13.84
N VAL A 562 7.42 -14.82 -13.02
CA VAL A 562 6.64 -13.80 -12.31
C VAL A 562 6.79 -12.48 -13.06
N LEU A 563 5.76 -12.09 -13.81
CA LEU A 563 5.74 -10.85 -14.60
C LEU A 563 4.97 -9.76 -13.83
N MET A 564 5.51 -8.55 -13.78
CA MET A 564 4.86 -7.39 -13.16
C MET A 564 5.13 -6.11 -13.94
N ASN A 565 4.20 -5.17 -13.87
CA ASN A 565 4.37 -3.85 -14.47
C ASN A 565 5.03 -2.90 -13.46
N VAL A 566 6.02 -2.14 -13.93
CA VAL A 566 6.75 -1.11 -13.21
C VAL A 566 6.63 0.22 -13.95
N THR A 567 6.73 1.32 -13.21
CA THR A 567 6.65 2.66 -13.80
C THR A 567 7.89 2.92 -14.68
N PRO A 568 7.77 3.55 -15.86
CA PRO A 568 8.94 3.95 -16.64
C PRO A 568 9.91 4.80 -15.80
N GLY A 569 11.17 4.36 -15.69
CA GLY A 569 12.24 5.13 -15.08
C GLY A 569 12.53 6.37 -15.92
N ARG A 570 12.71 7.53 -15.27
CA ARG A 570 13.11 8.77 -15.93
C ARG A 570 14.59 8.79 -16.28
#